data_AF-W7DAC3-F1
#
_entry.id   AF-W7DAC3-F1
#
_cell.length_a   1.000
_cell.length_b   1.000
_cell.length_c   1.000
_cell.angle_alpha   90.00
_cell.angle_beta   90.00
_cell.angle_gamma   90.00
#
_symmetry.space_group_name_H-M   'P 1'
#
loop_
_entity.id
_entity.type
_entity.pdbx_description
1 polymer ?
#
loop_
_entity_poly.entity_id
_entity_poly.type
_entity_poly.pdbx_seq_one_letter_code
_entity_poly.pdbx_strand_id
1 'polypeptide(L)'
;MALIILVVVGKDFIVSAVSGTYDRITYFYRLYNGDLVRLLTSSRSDFLQAGFQEFVSKENSFMIPIIGFGFEYRTIHFGRMGLIEMDFFDGLFALGFLGVFVTTAIIVYFLVLSLRKGNRNIYSLAYFVFLFYSFSAGHVMFSALSSTLLGLVCGGLILSREKWLNKHHVQQEKTTKETVQTFKTHHFEAKRKREVVYSCKK
;
A
#
# COMPACT_ATOMS: atom_id res chain seq x y z
N MET A 1 9.65 -10.47 -35.99
CA MET A 1 11.13 -10.58 -35.95
C MET A 1 11.68 -10.47 -34.53
N ALA A 2 11.51 -9.36 -33.80
CA ALA A 2 12.05 -9.22 -32.43
C ALA A 2 11.57 -10.30 -31.42
N LEU A 3 10.30 -10.69 -31.48
CA LEU A 3 9.71 -11.72 -30.61
C LEU A 3 10.25 -13.13 -30.90
N ILE A 4 10.58 -13.41 -32.17
CA ILE A 4 11.18 -14.68 -32.61
C ILE A 4 12.66 -14.73 -32.20
N ILE A 5 13.38 -13.61 -32.29
CA ILE A 5 14.76 -13.49 -31.81
C ILE A 5 14.84 -13.66 -30.29
N LEU A 6 13.91 -13.06 -29.54
CA LEU A 6 13.81 -13.23 -28.08
C LEU A 6 13.58 -14.69 -27.68
N VAL A 7 12.72 -15.40 -28.40
CA VAL A 7 12.44 -16.83 -28.14
C VAL A 7 13.62 -17.72 -28.55
N VAL A 8 14.27 -17.46 -29.70
CA VAL A 8 15.35 -18.32 -30.21
C VAL A 8 16.69 -18.10 -29.49
N VAL A 9 17.01 -16.85 -29.12
CA VAL A 9 18.26 -16.49 -28.42
C VAL A 9 18.09 -16.54 -26.90
N GLY A 10 16.89 -16.24 -26.40
CA GLY A 10 16.59 -16.23 -24.97
C GLY A 10 16.14 -17.58 -24.41
N LYS A 11 15.86 -18.60 -25.23
CA LYS A 11 15.41 -19.91 -24.73
C LYS A 11 16.39 -20.54 -23.74
N ASP A 12 17.70 -20.47 -24.01
CA ASP A 12 18.69 -21.15 -23.17
C ASP A 12 18.85 -20.40 -21.84
N PHE A 13 18.72 -19.08 -21.86
CA PHE A 13 18.65 -18.24 -20.67
C PHE A 13 17.36 -18.52 -19.87
N ILE A 14 16.20 -18.58 -20.51
CA ILE A 14 14.91 -18.86 -19.87
C ILE A 14 14.91 -20.27 -19.29
N VAL A 15 15.36 -21.28 -20.03
CA VAL A 15 15.45 -22.67 -19.56
C VAL A 15 16.41 -22.79 -18.39
N SER A 16 17.57 -22.11 -18.43
CA SER A 16 18.52 -22.08 -17.31
C SER A 16 17.96 -21.37 -16.06
N ALA A 17 17.25 -20.26 -16.25
CA ALA A 17 16.60 -19.54 -15.16
C ALA A 17 15.43 -20.33 -14.54
N VAL A 18 14.67 -21.04 -15.38
CA VAL A 18 13.52 -21.84 -14.97
C VAL A 18 13.96 -23.17 -14.37
N SER A 19 15.03 -23.81 -14.86
CA SER A 19 15.52 -25.09 -14.34
C SER A 19 15.97 -24.96 -12.88
N GLY A 20 16.77 -23.95 -12.55
CA GLY A 20 17.19 -23.70 -11.17
C GLY A 20 16.02 -23.37 -10.25
N THR A 21 14.99 -22.68 -10.76
CA THR A 21 13.76 -22.40 -10.01
C THR A 21 12.96 -23.69 -9.78
N TYR A 22 12.82 -24.51 -10.81
CA TYR A 22 12.13 -25.80 -10.75
C TYR A 22 12.80 -26.78 -9.78
N ASP A 23 14.14 -26.87 -9.82
CA ASP A 23 14.91 -27.72 -8.92
C ASP A 23 14.73 -27.28 -7.47
N ARG A 24 14.76 -25.97 -7.22
CA ARG A 24 14.53 -25.41 -5.89
C ARG A 24 13.12 -25.67 -5.38
N ILE A 25 12.09 -25.43 -6.21
CA ILE A 25 10.70 -25.70 -5.84
C ILE A 25 10.50 -27.20 -5.58
N THR A 26 11.05 -28.07 -6.43
CA THR A 26 10.93 -29.53 -6.29
C THR A 26 11.65 -30.03 -5.05
N TYR A 27 12.84 -29.48 -4.75
CA TYR A 27 13.57 -29.76 -3.53
C TYR A 27 12.73 -29.44 -2.30
N PHE A 28 12.17 -28.23 -2.22
CA PHE A 28 11.34 -27.83 -1.07
C PHE A 28 10.01 -28.61 -1.01
N TYR A 29 9.39 -28.91 -2.15
CA TYR A 29 8.19 -29.73 -2.20
C TYR A 29 8.43 -31.11 -1.59
N ARG A 30 9.56 -31.75 -1.92
CA ARG A 30 9.98 -33.02 -1.32
C ARG A 30 10.34 -32.87 0.15
N LEU A 31 11.07 -31.81 0.51
CA LEU A 31 11.46 -31.53 1.89
C LEU A 31 10.24 -31.36 2.81
N TYR A 32 9.15 -30.78 2.29
CA TYR A 32 7.89 -30.58 3.00
C TYR A 32 6.90 -31.72 2.81
N ASN A 33 7.32 -32.87 2.28
CA ASN A 33 6.48 -34.05 2.07
C ASN A 33 5.18 -33.77 1.28
N GLY A 34 5.23 -32.84 0.33
CA GLY A 34 4.08 -32.44 -0.48
C GLY A 34 3.16 -31.39 0.17
N ASP A 35 3.51 -30.82 1.31
CA ASP A 35 2.76 -29.71 1.91
C ASP A 35 2.95 -28.42 1.10
N LEU A 36 1.94 -28.12 0.28
CA LEU A 36 1.89 -26.93 -0.57
C LEU A 36 1.78 -25.63 0.23
N VAL A 37 1.12 -25.64 1.39
CA VAL A 37 0.96 -24.43 2.22
C VAL A 37 2.31 -24.06 2.83
N ARG A 38 3.00 -25.06 3.37
CA ARG A 38 4.36 -24.90 3.89
C ARG A 38 5.35 -24.50 2.80
N LEU A 39 5.20 -25.02 1.59
CA LEU A 39 6.01 -24.63 0.43
C LEU A 39 5.79 -23.17 0.03
N LEU A 40 4.53 -22.75 -0.14
CA LEU A 40 4.19 -21.38 -0.56
C LEU A 40 4.56 -20.34 0.49
N THR A 41 4.38 -20.68 1.77
CA THR A 41 4.71 -19.78 2.88
C THR A 41 6.16 -19.92 3.34
N SER A 42 6.95 -20.82 2.74
CA SER A 42 8.33 -21.13 3.17
C SER A 42 8.44 -21.46 4.67
N SER A 43 7.57 -22.35 5.16
CA SER A 43 7.42 -22.75 6.59
C SER A 43 6.89 -21.69 7.55
N ARG A 44 6.53 -20.48 7.08
CA ARG A 44 5.95 -19.43 7.94
C ARG A 44 4.57 -19.81 8.48
N SER A 45 3.83 -20.70 7.82
CA SER A 45 2.61 -21.30 8.37
C SER A 45 2.85 -21.98 9.72
N ASP A 46 3.95 -22.70 9.86
CA ASP A 46 4.27 -23.47 11.06
C ASP A 46 4.69 -22.52 12.19
N PHE A 47 5.47 -21.48 11.86
CA PHE A 47 5.86 -20.44 12.82
C PHE A 47 4.67 -19.62 13.29
N LEU A 48 3.73 -19.32 12.38
CA LEU A 48 2.49 -18.65 12.72
C LEU A 48 1.63 -19.48 13.67
N GLN A 49 1.50 -20.78 13.42
CA GLN A 49 0.75 -21.68 14.28
C GLN A 49 1.37 -21.76 15.69
N ALA A 50 2.69 -21.93 15.77
CA ALA A 50 3.41 -21.97 17.04
C ALA A 50 3.29 -20.64 17.81
N GLY A 51 3.48 -19.51 17.13
CA GLY A 51 3.34 -18.18 17.73
C GLY A 51 1.93 -17.92 18.23
N PHE A 52 0.92 -18.39 17.51
CA PHE A 52 -0.48 -18.25 17.94
C PHE A 52 -0.77 -19.09 19.19
N GLN A 53 -0.30 -20.34 19.23
CA GLN A 53 -0.47 -21.22 20.40
C GLN A 53 0.14 -20.60 21.66
N GLU A 54 1.32 -20.01 21.55
CA GLU A 54 1.98 -19.33 22.65
C GLU A 54 1.21 -18.06 23.07
N PHE A 55 0.73 -17.28 22.10
CA PHE A 55 -0.02 -16.05 22.34
C PHE A 55 -1.36 -16.27 23.06
N VAL A 56 -2.04 -17.40 22.81
CA VAL A 56 -3.29 -17.75 23.48
C VAL A 56 -3.11 -18.72 24.66
N SER A 57 -1.87 -19.09 24.99
CA SER A 57 -1.58 -20.02 26.08
C SER A 57 -2.09 -19.48 27.41
N LYS A 58 -2.75 -20.35 28.19
CA LYS A 58 -3.24 -20.01 29.53
C LYS A 58 -2.13 -19.83 30.55
N GLU A 59 -0.92 -20.26 30.23
CA GLU A 59 0.27 -20.09 31.06
C GLU A 59 0.77 -18.65 31.05
N ASN A 60 0.42 -17.89 30.01
CA ASN A 60 0.78 -16.49 29.86
C ASN A 60 -0.20 -15.56 30.57
N SER A 61 0.30 -14.39 30.99
CA SER A 61 -0.54 -13.36 31.60
C SER A 61 -1.66 -12.93 30.64
N PHE A 62 -2.85 -12.68 31.17
CA PHE A 62 -4.00 -12.17 30.39
C PHE A 62 -3.70 -10.82 29.70
N MET A 63 -2.64 -10.12 30.11
CA MET A 63 -2.19 -8.88 29.48
C MET A 63 -1.51 -9.11 28.14
N ILE A 64 -0.91 -10.29 27.90
CA ILE A 64 -0.16 -10.58 26.67
C ILE A 64 -1.00 -10.37 25.41
N PRO A 65 -2.26 -10.85 25.31
CA PRO A 65 -3.09 -10.51 24.16
C PRO A 65 -3.33 -9.02 23.93
N ILE A 66 -3.30 -8.21 25.00
CA ILE A 66 -3.61 -6.77 24.94
C ILE A 66 -2.38 -5.97 24.48
N ILE A 67 -1.24 -6.19 25.13
CA ILE A 67 -0.01 -5.40 24.94
C ILE A 67 1.09 -6.10 24.15
N GLY A 68 0.93 -7.41 23.91
CA GLY A 68 1.93 -8.25 23.24
C GLY A 68 3.08 -8.68 24.14
N PHE A 69 3.96 -9.51 23.59
CA PHE A 69 5.19 -9.96 24.25
C PHE A 69 6.34 -8.96 24.13
N GLY A 70 6.31 -8.05 23.14
CA GLY A 70 7.45 -7.25 22.72
C GLY A 70 8.38 -7.98 21.74
N PHE A 71 8.99 -7.22 20.81
CA PHE A 71 9.84 -7.79 19.74
C PHE A 71 11.12 -8.44 20.27
N GLU A 72 11.82 -7.77 21.18
CA GLU A 72 13.09 -8.26 21.73
C GLU A 72 12.87 -9.51 22.60
N TYR A 73 11.84 -9.49 23.44
CA TYR A 73 11.47 -10.64 24.27
C TYR A 73 11.20 -11.89 23.40
N ARG A 74 10.41 -11.75 22.33
CA ARG A 74 10.13 -12.85 21.40
C ARG A 74 11.39 -13.39 20.73
N THR A 75 12.30 -12.51 20.34
CA THR A 75 13.55 -12.89 19.67
C THR A 75 14.45 -13.70 20.60
N ILE A 76 14.54 -13.30 21.88
CA ILE A 76 15.37 -13.96 22.90
C ILE A 76 14.77 -15.30 23.34
N HIS A 77 13.46 -15.35 23.60
CA HIS A 77 12.83 -16.50 24.26
C HIS A 77 12.24 -17.54 23.30
N PHE A 78 11.81 -17.12 22.10
CA PHE A 78 11.19 -18.02 21.11
C PHE A 78 12.12 -18.35 19.94
N GLY A 79 13.34 -17.81 19.93
CA GLY A 79 14.35 -18.07 18.90
C GLY A 79 13.80 -17.87 17.49
N ARG A 80 13.92 -18.89 16.63
CA ARG A 80 13.42 -18.84 15.24
C ARG A 80 11.89 -18.76 15.12
N MET A 81 11.13 -19.11 16.17
CA MET A 81 9.67 -18.93 16.24
C MET A 81 9.29 -17.51 16.68
N GLY A 82 10.25 -16.73 17.19
CA GLY A 82 10.08 -15.33 17.54
C GLY A 82 10.00 -14.39 16.33
N LEU A 83 10.39 -14.88 15.15
CA LEU A 83 10.42 -14.14 13.88
C LEU A 83 9.61 -14.90 12.84
N ILE A 84 8.33 -14.57 12.72
CA ILE A 84 7.44 -15.22 11.74
C ILE A 84 7.69 -14.67 10.33
N GLU A 85 8.29 -13.48 10.25
CA GLU A 85 8.59 -12.75 9.01
C GLU A 85 7.32 -12.33 8.27
N MET A 86 6.28 -11.96 9.02
CA MET A 86 5.04 -11.42 8.49
C MET A 86 4.61 -10.26 9.36
N ASP A 87 4.68 -9.03 8.85
CA ASP A 87 4.59 -7.82 9.67
C ASP A 87 3.27 -7.76 10.47
N PHE A 88 2.15 -8.17 9.89
CA PHE A 88 0.87 -8.12 10.61
C PHE A 88 0.82 -9.08 11.81
N PHE A 89 1.35 -10.29 11.65
CA PHE A 89 1.38 -11.28 12.73
C PHE A 89 2.49 -10.99 13.73
N ASP A 90 3.64 -10.53 13.26
CA ASP A 90 4.72 -10.09 14.14
C ASP A 90 4.32 -8.86 14.96
N GLY A 91 3.60 -7.92 14.36
CA GLY A 91 2.97 -6.80 15.04
C GLY A 91 1.92 -7.25 16.07
N LEU A 92 1.08 -8.24 15.75
CA LEU A 92 0.11 -8.81 16.69
C LEU A 92 0.79 -9.42 17.92
N PHE A 93 1.76 -10.30 17.72
CA PHE A 93 2.40 -10.97 18.84
C PHE A 93 3.34 -10.07 19.63
N ALA A 94 3.94 -9.05 18.99
CA ALA A 94 4.82 -8.12 19.67
C ALA A 94 4.08 -6.97 20.37
N LEU A 95 3.00 -6.44 19.79
CA LEU A 95 2.30 -5.24 20.28
C LEU A 95 0.87 -5.51 20.79
N GLY A 96 0.38 -6.73 20.64
CA GLY A 96 -0.97 -7.13 21.04
C GLY A 96 -2.07 -6.46 20.20
N PHE A 97 -3.31 -6.66 20.64
CA PHE A 97 -4.48 -6.07 19.97
C PHE A 97 -4.46 -4.54 19.98
N LEU A 98 -3.94 -3.92 21.05
CA LEU A 98 -3.86 -2.45 21.13
C LEU A 98 -2.93 -1.89 20.05
N GLY A 99 -1.73 -2.47 19.92
CA GLY A 99 -0.78 -2.04 18.90
C GLY A 99 -1.30 -2.28 17.49
N VAL A 100 -1.89 -3.46 17.23
CA VAL A 100 -2.50 -3.77 15.94
C VAL A 100 -3.62 -2.81 15.59
N PHE A 101 -4.45 -2.41 16.56
CA PHE A 101 -5.50 -1.44 16.33
C PHE A 101 -4.93 -0.10 15.83
N VAL A 102 -3.91 0.42 16.51
CA VAL A 102 -3.28 1.70 16.15
C VAL A 102 -2.60 1.62 14.78
N THR A 103 -1.81 0.57 14.52
CA THR A 103 -1.10 0.41 13.24
C THR A 103 -2.09 0.19 12.10
N THR A 104 -3.13 -0.61 12.30
CA THR A 104 -4.20 -0.83 11.31
C THR A 104 -4.94 0.46 11.00
N ALA A 105 -5.23 1.31 12.00
CA ALA A 105 -5.87 2.61 11.76
C ALA A 105 -5.04 3.50 10.83
N ILE A 106 -3.71 3.54 11.03
CA ILE A 106 -2.78 4.30 10.18
C ILE A 106 -2.72 3.70 8.77
N ILE A 107 -2.63 2.37 8.64
CA ILE A 107 -2.63 1.68 7.35
C ILE A 107 -3.92 1.97 6.58
N VAL A 108 -5.09 1.83 7.23
CA VAL A 108 -6.38 2.10 6.63
C VAL A 108 -6.50 3.55 6.21
N TYR A 109 -6.02 4.50 7.02
CA TYR A 109 -5.99 5.91 6.65
C TYR A 109 -5.24 6.14 5.33
N PHE A 110 -4.02 5.61 5.19
CA PHE A 110 -3.22 5.76 3.97
C PHE A 110 -3.78 4.97 2.79
N LEU A 111 -4.39 3.81 3.03
CA LEU A 111 -5.09 3.03 2.01
C LEU A 111 -6.28 3.80 1.43
N VAL A 112 -7.10 4.41 2.29
CA VAL A 112 -8.20 5.27 1.84
C VAL A 112 -7.64 6.46 1.08
N LEU A 113 -6.57 7.08 1.57
CA LEU A 113 -5.93 8.22 0.92
C LEU A 113 -5.35 7.86 -0.47
N SER A 114 -4.79 6.67 -0.63
CA SER A 114 -4.20 6.19 -1.90
C SER A 114 -5.26 5.87 -2.96
N LEU A 115 -6.46 5.47 -2.55
CA LEU A 115 -7.58 5.13 -3.42
C LEU A 115 -8.40 6.35 -3.87
N ARG A 116 -8.32 7.48 -3.14
CA ARG A 116 -9.09 8.69 -3.45
C ARG A 116 -8.75 9.23 -4.86
N LYS A 117 -9.78 9.76 -5.54
CA LYS A 117 -9.63 10.42 -6.84
C LYS A 117 -8.63 11.59 -6.70
N GLY A 118 -7.67 11.67 -7.62
CA GLY A 118 -6.57 12.65 -7.57
C GLY A 118 -5.27 12.13 -6.93
N ASN A 119 -5.32 11.03 -6.17
CA ASN A 119 -4.15 10.43 -5.52
C ASN A 119 -3.64 9.14 -6.19
N ARG A 120 -4.27 8.70 -7.28
CA ARG A 120 -3.83 7.54 -8.07
C ARG A 120 -2.57 7.90 -8.87
N ASN A 121 -1.42 7.71 -8.26
CA ASN A 121 -0.11 8.02 -8.80
C ASN A 121 0.90 6.91 -8.44
N ILE A 122 2.17 7.15 -8.74
CA ILE A 122 3.26 6.21 -8.42
C ILE A 122 3.39 5.92 -6.92
N TYR A 123 3.09 6.89 -6.04
CA TYR A 123 3.11 6.68 -4.59
C TYR A 123 1.96 5.76 -4.13
N SER A 124 0.78 5.86 -4.75
CA SER A 124 -0.32 4.93 -4.50
C SER A 124 0.05 3.51 -4.92
N LEU A 125 0.63 3.33 -6.11
CA LEU A 125 1.12 2.02 -6.57
C LEU A 125 2.21 1.46 -5.63
N ALA A 126 3.21 2.27 -5.30
CA ALA A 126 4.28 1.88 -4.38
C ALA A 126 3.72 1.47 -3.01
N TYR A 127 2.73 2.20 -2.50
CA TYR A 127 2.06 1.86 -1.25
C TYR A 127 1.40 0.47 -1.28
N PHE A 128 0.72 0.12 -2.38
CA PHE A 128 0.15 -1.22 -2.56
C PHE A 128 1.23 -2.31 -2.63
N VAL A 129 2.36 -2.04 -3.32
CA VAL A 129 3.50 -2.96 -3.36
C VAL A 129 4.06 -3.19 -1.96
N PHE A 130 4.25 -2.13 -1.17
CA PHE A 130 4.72 -2.23 0.21
C PHE A 130 3.74 -3.00 1.09
N LEU A 131 2.42 -2.76 0.98
CA LEU A 131 1.43 -3.53 1.74
C LEU A 131 1.43 -5.01 1.38
N PHE A 132 1.51 -5.35 0.10
CA PHE A 132 1.55 -6.74 -0.36
C PHE A 132 2.82 -7.45 0.10
N TYR A 133 3.97 -6.77 0.01
CA TYR A 133 5.25 -7.29 0.46
C TYR A 133 5.27 -7.46 1.99
N SER A 134 4.72 -6.50 2.73
CA SER A 134 4.57 -6.55 4.19
C SER A 134 3.73 -7.74 4.66
N PHE A 135 2.68 -8.10 3.90
CA PHE A 135 1.86 -9.27 4.18
C PHE A 135 2.56 -10.60 3.85
N SER A 136 3.33 -10.65 2.76
CA SER A 136 3.84 -11.93 2.21
C SER A 136 5.25 -12.30 2.71
N ALA A 137 6.13 -11.30 2.81
CA ALA A 137 7.54 -11.46 3.14
C ALA A 137 7.94 -10.74 4.44
N GLY A 138 7.07 -9.87 4.96
CA GLY A 138 7.33 -9.07 6.15
C GLY A 138 8.49 -8.08 5.96
N HIS A 139 9.04 -7.62 7.07
CA HIS A 139 10.19 -6.71 7.16
C HIS A 139 10.00 -5.36 6.43
N VAL A 140 8.77 -4.92 6.23
CA VAL A 140 8.49 -3.56 5.74
C VAL A 140 8.33 -2.61 6.91
N MET A 141 7.41 -2.92 7.82
CA MET A 141 7.03 -2.01 8.89
C MET A 141 8.06 -1.97 10.02
N PHE A 142 8.78 -3.06 10.25
CA PHE A 142 9.74 -3.19 11.37
C PHE A 142 11.21 -3.16 10.94
N SER A 143 11.50 -2.87 9.67
CA SER A 143 12.87 -2.62 9.18
C SER A 143 13.13 -1.13 9.07
N ALA A 144 14.29 -0.65 9.53
CA ALA A 144 14.64 0.76 9.47
C ALA A 144 14.66 1.31 8.02
N LEU A 145 15.21 0.54 7.07
CA LEU A 145 15.28 0.97 5.67
C LEU A 145 13.89 0.92 5.00
N SER A 146 13.16 -0.17 5.17
CA SER A 146 11.84 -0.32 4.53
C SER A 146 10.80 0.65 5.10
N SER A 147 10.82 0.90 6.42
CA SER A 147 9.90 1.82 7.09
C SER A 147 10.15 3.28 6.71
N THR A 148 11.41 3.68 6.51
CA THR A 148 11.74 5.02 6.02
C THR A 148 11.27 5.22 4.58
N LEU A 149 11.44 4.21 3.71
CA LEU A 149 10.87 4.25 2.35
C LEU A 149 9.33 4.31 2.37
N LEU A 150 8.67 3.53 3.22
CA LEU A 150 7.23 3.59 3.40
C LEU A 150 6.79 5.00 3.88
N GLY A 151 7.54 5.61 4.79
CA GLY A 151 7.32 6.98 5.24
C GLY A 151 7.40 8.01 4.11
N LEU A 152 8.38 7.88 3.21
CA LEU A 152 8.49 8.72 2.01
C LEU A 152 7.31 8.53 1.06
N VAL A 153 6.85 7.30 0.86
CA VAL A 153 5.67 6.99 0.05
C VAL A 153 4.42 7.64 0.65
N CYS A 154 4.22 7.52 1.96
CA CYS A 154 3.13 8.17 2.69
C CYS A 154 3.19 9.70 2.58
N GLY A 155 4.37 10.31 2.71
CA GLY A 155 4.56 11.74 2.48
C GLY A 155 4.25 12.16 1.04
N GLY A 156 4.66 11.35 0.06
CA GLY A 156 4.34 11.55 -1.36
C GLY A 156 2.84 11.50 -1.65
N LEU A 157 2.09 10.63 -0.97
CA LEU A 157 0.63 10.58 -1.05
C LEU A 157 -0.05 11.85 -0.52
N ILE A 158 0.44 12.41 0.59
CA ILE A 158 -0.07 13.66 1.16
C ILE A 158 0.21 14.83 0.21
N LEU A 159 1.47 14.99 -0.23
CA LEU A 159 1.86 16.08 -1.13
C LEU A 159 1.11 16.04 -2.46
N SER A 160 0.87 14.83 -2.98
CA SER A 160 0.10 14.67 -4.22
C SER A 160 -1.35 15.09 -4.06
N ARG A 161 -1.93 14.86 -2.88
CA ARG A 161 -3.29 15.30 -2.57
C ARG A 161 -3.39 16.82 -2.54
N GLU A 162 -2.45 17.47 -1.85
CA GLU A 162 -2.41 18.93 -1.75
C GLU A 162 -2.26 19.57 -3.13
N LYS A 163 -1.36 19.03 -3.98
CA LYS A 163 -1.19 19.49 -5.36
C LYS A 163 -2.48 19.36 -6.17
N TRP A 164 -3.20 18.24 -6.03
CA TRP A 164 -4.47 18.03 -6.72
C TRP A 164 -5.55 19.01 -6.25
N LEU A 165 -5.69 19.21 -4.95
CA LEU A 165 -6.65 20.15 -4.36
C LEU A 165 -6.36 21.58 -4.84
N ASN A 166 -5.11 22.03 -4.74
CA ASN A 166 -4.70 23.37 -5.18
C ASN A 166 -5.00 23.60 -6.66
N LYS A 167 -4.73 22.61 -7.53
CA LYS A 167 -5.04 22.70 -8.96
C LYS A 167 -6.55 22.88 -9.22
N HIS A 168 -7.40 22.15 -8.49
CA HIS A 168 -8.85 22.26 -8.65
C HIS A 168 -9.42 23.57 -8.08
N HIS A 169 -8.88 24.07 -6.96
CA HIS A 169 -9.25 25.38 -6.43
C HIS A 169 -8.92 26.51 -7.41
N VAL A 170 -7.69 26.50 -7.97
CA VAL A 170 -7.27 27.50 -8.97
C VAL A 170 -8.14 27.41 -10.23
N GLN A 171 -8.50 26.20 -10.68
CA GLN A 171 -9.35 26.03 -11.85
C GLN A 171 -10.77 26.55 -11.60
N GLN A 172 -11.36 26.26 -10.43
CA GLN A 172 -12.68 26.76 -10.06
C GLN A 172 -12.72 28.29 -9.97
N GLU A 173 -11.67 28.91 -9.43
CA GLU A 173 -11.57 30.37 -9.36
C GLU A 173 -11.52 31.01 -10.76
N LYS A 174 -10.75 30.42 -11.69
CA LYS A 174 -10.68 30.88 -13.09
C LYS A 174 -12.03 30.77 -13.79
N THR A 175 -12.69 29.61 -13.73
CA THR A 175 -13.99 29.40 -14.35
C THR A 175 -15.05 30.35 -13.77
N THR A 176 -15.00 30.61 -12.46
CA THR A 176 -15.90 31.58 -11.81
C THR A 176 -15.67 32.99 -12.35
N LYS A 177 -14.41 33.45 -12.44
CA LYS A 177 -14.07 34.77 -12.99
C LYS A 177 -14.48 34.92 -14.45
N GLU A 178 -14.24 33.90 -15.28
CA GLU A 178 -14.68 33.86 -16.68
C GLU A 178 -16.21 33.97 -16.77
N THR A 179 -16.95 33.14 -16.03
CA THR A 179 -18.42 33.15 -16.03
C THR A 179 -19.00 34.50 -15.63
N VAL A 180 -18.44 35.14 -14.60
CA VAL A 180 -18.86 36.50 -14.17
C VAL A 180 -18.55 37.53 -15.25
N GLN A 181 -17.41 37.43 -15.92
CA GLN A 181 -17.04 38.35 -17.01
C GLN A 181 -17.98 38.19 -18.22
N THR A 182 -18.27 36.95 -18.64
CA THR A 182 -19.20 36.66 -19.74
C THR A 182 -20.62 37.13 -19.41
N PHE A 183 -21.06 36.96 -18.17
CA PHE A 183 -22.37 37.46 -17.73
C PHE A 183 -22.45 38.99 -17.78
N LYS A 184 -21.40 39.69 -17.34
CA LYS A 184 -21.33 41.16 -17.42
C LYS A 184 -21.36 41.66 -18.86
N THR A 185 -20.62 41.05 -19.79
CA THR A 185 -20.63 41.46 -21.20
C THR A 185 -21.98 41.24 -21.84
N HIS A 186 -22.61 40.07 -21.65
CA HIS A 186 -23.97 39.82 -22.18
C HIS A 186 -25.01 40.75 -21.58
N HIS A 187 -24.93 41.05 -20.28
CA HIS A 187 -25.86 41.98 -19.65
C HIS A 187 -25.69 43.42 -20.19
N PHE A 188 -24.45 43.86 -20.41
CA PHE A 188 -24.15 45.17 -20.98
C PHE A 188 -24.61 45.29 -22.44
N GLU A 189 -24.41 44.25 -23.27
CA GLU A 189 -24.94 44.21 -24.64
C GLU A 189 -26.47 44.23 -24.69
N ALA A 190 -27.13 43.48 -23.81
CA ALA A 190 -28.59 43.47 -23.71
C ALA A 190 -29.16 44.82 -23.24
N LYS A 191 -28.42 45.58 -22.42
CA LYS A 191 -28.78 46.94 -22.03
C LYS A 191 -28.60 47.93 -23.18
N ARG A 192 -27.47 47.87 -23.89
CA ARG A 192 -27.18 48.72 -25.06
C ARG A 192 -28.20 48.52 -26.19
N LYS A 193 -28.58 47.28 -26.49
CA LYS A 193 -29.62 46.99 -27.50
C LYS A 193 -30.98 47.57 -27.12
N ARG A 194 -31.34 47.56 -25.83
CA ARG A 194 -32.57 48.21 -25.35
C ARG A 194 -32.51 49.72 -25.55
N GLU A 195 -31.43 50.38 -25.18
CA GLU A 195 -31.28 51.84 -25.32
C GLU A 195 -31.33 52.31 -26.79
N VAL A 196 -30.73 51.57 -27.73
CA VAL A 196 -30.82 51.88 -29.16
C VAL A 196 -32.26 51.78 -29.70
N VAL A 197 -33.02 50.76 -29.27
CA VAL A 197 -34.43 50.59 -29.69
C VAL A 197 -35.31 51.74 -29.20
N TYR A 198 -35.06 52.27 -27.99
CA TYR A 198 -35.78 53.44 -27.49
C TYR A 198 -35.39 54.75 -28.19
N SER A 199 -34.16 54.86 -28.69
CA SER A 199 -33.69 56.05 -29.41
C SER A 199 -34.17 56.15 -30.86
N CYS A 200 -34.45 55.03 -31.54
CA CYS A 200 -34.99 55.02 -32.91
C CYS A 200 -36.53 55.17 -32.99
N LYS A 201 -37.22 55.28 -31.84
CA LYS A 201 -38.68 55.45 -31.75
C LYS A 201 -39.12 56.89 -31.46
N LYS A 202 -38.20 57.84 -31.44
CA LYS A 202 -38.47 59.29 -31.40
C LYS A 202 -38.15 59.89 -32.77
#